data_AF-A0A965HQH7-F1
#
_entry.id   AF-A0A965HQH7-F1
#
_cell.length_a   1.000
_cell.length_b   1.000
_cell.length_c   1.000
_cell.angle_alpha   90.00
_cell.angle_beta   90.00
_cell.angle_gamma   90.00
#
_symmetry.space_group_name_H-M   'P 1'
#
loop_
_entity.id
_entity.type
_entity.pdbx_description
1 polymer ?
#
loop_
_entity_poly.entity_id
_entity_poly.type
_entity_poly.pdbx_seq_one_letter_code
_entity_poly.pdbx_strand_id
1 'polypeptide(L)'
;MGRNSAHILVACVAGLIGLGLIMLASVGAFSPDNRGQTLFFLQRQGLWLAVGAGICVGLSRCDAKTLLHYAGWIFGIATVLVAFSLIPGLGKSVKGSARWIPLGPFAVQPGEILKLATVILAAGWVKWQGPRMKNAWYGLVLPFLILLVPVCLLVKQPDLGSAAFVLAATAVVLFVGGAPILPLVVLGCVGVAGVGLIAVSMPERLDRLVSFMNPEAHRQGGALGRG
;
A
#
# COMPACT_ATOMS: atom_id res chain seq x y z
N MET A 1 15.94 6.24 -20.58
CA MET A 1 15.78 7.32 -19.57
C MET A 1 17.11 8.04 -19.46
N GLY A 2 17.14 9.35 -19.68
CA GLY A 2 18.39 10.11 -19.66
C GLY A 2 18.99 10.18 -18.26
N ARG A 3 20.33 10.19 -18.14
CA ARG A 3 21.05 10.31 -16.86
C ARG A 3 20.54 11.50 -16.04
N ASN A 4 20.17 12.59 -16.71
CA ASN A 4 19.60 13.80 -16.09
C ASN A 4 18.23 13.58 -15.43
N SER A 5 17.36 12.73 -16.00
CA SER A 5 16.04 12.44 -15.43
C SER A 5 16.14 11.70 -14.10
N ALA A 6 17.14 10.82 -13.96
CA ALA A 6 17.40 10.10 -12.72
C ALA A 6 17.87 11.05 -11.61
N HIS A 7 18.75 11.99 -11.93
CA HIS A 7 19.23 12.99 -10.97
C HIS A 7 18.09 13.90 -10.47
N ILE A 8 17.19 14.33 -11.35
CA ILE A 8 16.02 15.14 -10.98
C ILE A 8 15.11 14.37 -10.02
N LEU A 9 14.79 13.11 -10.32
CA LEU A 9 13.99 12.26 -9.44
C LEU A 9 14.63 12.09 -8.05
N VAL A 10 15.92 11.81 -8.00
CA VAL A 10 16.66 11.67 -6.73
C VAL A 10 16.63 12.98 -5.94
N ALA A 11 16.80 14.13 -6.59
CA ALA A 11 16.73 15.43 -5.94
C ALA A 11 15.33 15.72 -5.36
N CYS A 12 14.27 15.42 -6.10
CA CYS A 12 12.89 15.57 -5.62
C CYS A 12 12.61 14.67 -4.41
N VAL A 13 13.04 13.40 -4.45
CA VAL A 13 12.88 12.46 -3.33
C VAL A 13 13.66 12.93 -2.10
N ALA A 14 14.90 13.39 -2.26
CA ALA A 14 15.70 13.93 -1.17
C ALA A 14 15.06 15.19 -0.55
N GLY A 15 14.50 16.08 -1.36
CA GLY A 15 13.77 17.26 -0.89
C GLY A 15 12.53 16.89 -0.06
N LEU A 16 11.72 15.94 -0.53
CA LEU A 16 10.54 15.46 0.19
C LEU A 16 10.92 14.79 1.53
N ILE A 17 11.99 14.00 1.54
CA ILE A 17 12.55 13.40 2.75
C ILE A 17 12.99 14.50 3.74
N GLY A 18 13.72 15.50 3.27
CA GLY A 18 14.19 16.61 4.09
C GLY A 18 13.05 17.37 4.75
N LEU A 19 12.02 17.73 3.98
CA LEU A 19 10.81 18.36 4.50
C LEU A 19 10.09 17.49 5.53
N GLY A 20 9.98 16.19 5.28
CA GLY A 20 9.38 15.24 6.21
C GLY A 20 10.15 15.13 7.53
N LEU A 21 11.48 15.12 7.48
CA LEU A 21 12.33 15.10 8.69
C LEU A 21 12.21 16.40 9.50
N ILE A 22 12.13 17.55 8.83
CA ILE A 22 11.92 18.85 9.50
C ILE A 22 10.57 18.87 10.22
N MET A 23 9.49 18.40 9.56
CA MET A 23 8.18 18.30 10.19
C MET A 23 8.18 17.34 11.39
N LEU A 24 8.85 16.19 11.26
CA LEU A 24 8.93 15.21 12.34
C LEU A 24 9.70 15.75 13.55
N ALA A 25 10.78 16.49 13.31
CA ALA A 25 11.54 17.16 14.36
C ALA A 25 10.69 18.23 15.08
N SER A 26 9.85 18.95 14.34
CA SER A 26 8.92 19.93 14.91
C SER A 26 7.87 19.27 15.80
N VAL A 27 7.13 18.27 15.32
CA VAL A 27 6.07 17.58 16.09
C VAL A 27 6.64 16.78 17.26
N GLY A 28 7.81 16.18 17.07
CA GLY A 28 8.54 15.45 18.10
C GLY A 28 8.93 16.34 19.29
N ALA A 29 9.16 17.64 19.08
CA ALA A 29 9.45 18.58 20.17
C ALA A 29 8.25 18.90 21.08
N PHE A 30 7.01 18.70 20.59
CA PHE A 30 5.78 19.08 21.29
C PHE A 30 4.94 17.87 21.79
N SER A 31 5.41 16.64 21.65
CA SER A 31 4.65 15.44 22.07
C SER A 31 4.76 15.17 23.59
N PRO A 32 3.64 15.10 24.35
CA PRO A 32 3.63 14.85 25.80
C PRO A 32 4.11 13.45 26.23
N ASP A 33 4.10 12.48 25.32
CA ASP A 33 4.54 11.08 25.53
C ASP A 33 6.06 10.90 25.44
N ASN A 34 6.82 11.98 25.26
CA ASN A 34 8.27 11.93 25.22
C ASN A 34 8.82 11.57 26.60
N ARG A 35 9.29 10.33 26.73
CA ARG A 35 10.13 9.80 27.83
C ARG A 35 11.49 10.51 27.93
N GLY A 36 11.54 11.84 27.85
CA GLY A 36 12.75 12.67 27.91
C GLY A 36 13.65 12.66 26.67
N GLN A 37 13.26 12.00 25.57
CA GLN A 37 14.08 11.89 24.36
C GLN A 37 13.35 12.46 23.13
N THR A 38 13.46 13.77 22.92
CA THR A 38 12.93 14.49 21.74
C THR A 38 13.36 13.89 20.40
N LEU A 39 14.49 13.18 20.37
CA LEU A 39 15.08 12.58 19.18
C LEU A 39 14.63 11.13 18.90
N PHE A 40 13.81 10.50 19.75
CA PHE A 40 13.45 9.08 19.61
C PHE A 40 12.77 8.78 18.26
N PHE A 41 11.80 9.60 17.85
CA PHE A 41 11.12 9.44 16.55
C PHE A 41 12.04 9.71 15.37
N LEU A 42 12.95 10.68 15.50
CA LEU A 42 13.91 11.05 14.46
C LEU A 42 14.95 9.94 14.24
N GLN A 43 15.49 9.36 15.33
CA GLN A 43 16.44 8.24 15.26
C GLN A 43 15.82 7.02 14.58
N ARG A 44 14.56 6.69 14.94
CA ARG A 44 13.85 5.57 14.32
C ARG A 44 13.54 5.82 12.85
N GLN A 45 13.14 7.05 12.47
CA GLN A 45 12.94 7.42 11.07
C GLN A 45 14.25 7.36 10.27
N GLY A 46 15.35 7.83 10.85
CA GLY A 46 16.69 7.75 10.24
C GLY A 46 17.13 6.31 9.99
N LEU A 47 16.89 5.39 10.95
CA LEU A 47 17.17 3.97 10.77
C LEU A 47 16.36 3.36 9.62
N TRP A 48 15.04 3.61 9.57
CA TRP A 48 14.18 3.13 8.47
C TRP A 48 14.58 3.70 7.12
N LEU A 49 15.03 4.95 7.09
CA LEU A 49 15.52 5.58 5.87
C LEU A 49 16.81 4.95 5.39
N ALA A 50 17.75 4.64 6.30
CA ALA A 50 18.99 3.94 5.97
C ALA A 50 18.72 2.52 5.45
N VAL A 51 17.82 1.78 6.10
CA VAL A 51 17.39 0.44 5.65
C VAL A 51 16.75 0.51 4.27
N GLY A 52 15.80 1.45 4.06
CA GLY A 52 15.14 1.65 2.78
C GLY A 52 16.10 2.04 1.65
N ALA A 53 17.06 2.93 1.94
CA ALA A 53 18.10 3.32 0.99
C ALA A 53 19.01 2.13 0.63
N GLY A 54 19.40 1.31 1.61
CA GLY A 54 20.15 0.07 1.38
C GLY A 54 19.42 -0.91 0.46
N ILE A 55 18.12 -1.15 0.72
CA ILE A 55 17.27 -1.99 -0.13
C ILE A 55 17.15 -1.40 -1.54
N CYS A 56 16.95 -0.09 -1.67
CA CYS A 56 16.85 0.59 -2.96
C CYS A 56 18.13 0.44 -3.77
N VAL A 57 19.30 0.62 -3.15
CA VAL A 57 20.59 0.45 -3.81
C VAL A 57 20.81 -1.02 -4.22
N GLY A 58 20.43 -1.98 -3.37
CA GLY A 58 20.46 -3.40 -3.71
C GLY A 58 19.59 -3.74 -4.92
N LEU A 59 18.32 -3.33 -4.89
CA LEU A 59 17.37 -3.57 -6.00
C LEU A 59 17.76 -2.85 -7.28
N SER A 60 18.40 -1.67 -7.20
CA SER A 60 18.90 -0.95 -8.37
C SER A 60 20.00 -1.71 -9.14
N ARG A 61 20.68 -2.64 -8.46
CA ARG A 61 21.68 -3.52 -9.06
C ARG A 61 21.10 -4.84 -9.58
N CYS A 62 19.85 -5.16 -9.26
CA CYS A 62 19.18 -6.35 -9.78
C CYS A 62 18.69 -6.10 -11.21
N ASP A 63 18.91 -7.07 -12.11
CA ASP A 63 18.32 -7.01 -13.44
C ASP A 63 16.79 -7.11 -13.34
N ALA A 64 16.09 -6.13 -13.92
CA ALA A 64 14.64 -6.12 -14.01
C ALA A 64 14.10 -7.38 -14.68
N LYS A 65 14.86 -8.01 -15.59
CA LYS A 65 14.44 -9.27 -16.22
C LYS A 65 14.32 -10.41 -15.21
N THR A 66 15.27 -10.51 -14.27
CA THR A 66 15.27 -11.51 -13.20
C THR A 66 14.10 -11.27 -12.25
N LEU A 67 13.87 -10.01 -11.88
CA LEU A 67 12.74 -9.64 -11.02
C LEU A 67 11.39 -10.03 -11.63
N LEU A 68 11.22 -9.78 -12.94
CA LEU A 68 10.02 -10.16 -13.67
C LEU A 68 9.89 -11.68 -13.87
N HIS A 69 11.01 -12.42 -13.94
CA HIS A 69 10.98 -13.88 -14.03
C HIS A 69 10.41 -14.52 -12.76
N TYR A 70 10.79 -13.99 -11.59
CA TYR A 70 10.30 -14.46 -10.29
C TYR A 70 9.03 -13.78 -9.81
N ALA A 71 8.37 -12.96 -10.63
CA ALA A 71 7.23 -12.14 -10.23
C ALA A 71 6.08 -12.96 -9.59
N GLY A 72 5.80 -14.16 -10.14
CA GLY A 72 4.80 -15.07 -9.59
C GLY A 72 5.14 -15.58 -8.19
N TRP A 73 6.42 -15.94 -7.97
CA TRP A 73 6.91 -16.37 -6.66
C TRP A 73 6.89 -15.25 -5.63
N ILE A 74 7.34 -14.04 -6.01
CA ILE A 74 7.34 -12.86 -5.14
C ILE A 74 5.89 -12.54 -4.69
N PHE A 75 4.94 -12.59 -5.62
CA PHE A 75 3.52 -12.39 -5.32
C PHE A 75 2.92 -13.50 -4.45
N GLY A 76 3.25 -14.76 -4.73
CA GLY A 76 2.80 -15.90 -3.92
C GLY A 76 3.28 -15.79 -2.48
N ILE A 77 4.57 -15.52 -2.27
CA ILE A 77 5.16 -15.32 -0.94
C ILE A 77 4.49 -14.13 -0.22
N ALA A 78 4.28 -13.00 -0.91
CA ALA A 78 3.62 -11.84 -0.31
C ALA A 78 2.16 -12.15 0.09
N THR A 79 1.43 -12.89 -0.75
CA THR A 79 0.05 -13.31 -0.46
C THR A 79 0.00 -14.24 0.75
N VAL A 80 0.93 -15.20 0.83
CA VAL A 80 1.08 -16.09 1.99
C VAL A 80 1.41 -15.29 3.25
N LEU A 81 2.27 -14.28 3.17
CA LEU A 81 2.60 -13.42 4.30
C LEU A 81 1.37 -12.65 4.84
N VAL A 82 0.51 -12.16 3.94
CA VAL A 82 -0.78 -11.55 4.32
C VAL A 82 -1.71 -12.59 4.94
N ALA A 83 -1.73 -13.83 4.44
CA ALA A 83 -2.50 -14.90 5.06
C ALA A 83 -2.00 -15.20 6.49
N PHE A 84 -0.69 -15.23 6.71
CA PHE A 84 -0.09 -15.44 8.02
C PHE A 84 -0.45 -14.36 9.04
N SER A 85 -0.56 -13.08 8.63
CA SER A 85 -0.95 -12.01 9.56
C SER A 85 -2.42 -12.08 10.01
N LEU A 86 -3.25 -12.89 9.35
CA LEU A 86 -4.63 -13.16 9.80
C LEU A 86 -4.71 -14.21 10.91
N ILE A 87 -3.65 -15.01 11.14
CA ILE A 87 -3.68 -16.06 12.16
C ILE A 87 -3.65 -15.39 13.55
N PRO A 88 -4.71 -15.58 14.37
CA PRO A 88 -4.77 -15.01 15.72
C PRO A 88 -3.63 -15.60 16.57
N GLY A 89 -2.82 -14.72 17.17
CA GLY A 89 -1.65 -15.09 17.99
C GLY A 89 -0.30 -14.67 17.39
N LEU A 90 -0.19 -14.49 16.06
CA LEU A 90 1.04 -14.02 15.40
C LEU A 90 1.02 -12.52 15.07
N GLY A 91 -0.14 -11.94 14.82
CA GLY A 91 -0.30 -10.52 14.50
C GLY A 91 -0.53 -9.66 15.75
N LYS A 92 0.20 -8.55 15.90
CA LYS A 92 -0.12 -7.54 16.92
C LYS A 92 -1.23 -6.63 16.36
N SER A 93 -2.38 -6.58 17.04
CA SER A 93 -3.44 -5.65 16.67
C SER A 93 -3.03 -4.23 17.08
N VAL A 94 -2.86 -3.35 16.09
CA VAL A 94 -2.63 -1.92 16.31
C VAL A 94 -3.84 -1.18 15.75
N LYS A 95 -4.57 -0.44 16.60
CA LYS A 95 -5.83 0.25 16.24
C LYS A 95 -6.94 -0.65 15.67
N GLY A 96 -7.15 -1.82 16.29
CA GLY A 96 -8.29 -2.71 15.98
C GLY A 96 -8.12 -3.57 14.73
N SER A 97 -6.93 -3.64 14.15
CA SER A 97 -6.66 -4.51 13.01
C SER A 97 -5.29 -5.20 13.14
N ALA A 98 -5.30 -6.54 13.10
CA ALA A 98 -4.10 -7.37 13.11
C ALA A 98 -3.36 -7.26 11.76
N ARG A 99 -2.57 -6.19 11.59
CA ARG A 99 -1.88 -5.86 10.33
C ARG A 99 -0.37 -5.98 10.39
N TRP A 100 0.20 -6.04 11.58
CA TRP A 100 1.63 -5.95 11.78
C TRP A 100 2.17 -7.26 12.33
N ILE A 101 3.14 -7.84 11.62
CA ILE A 101 3.91 -8.99 12.10
C ILE A 101 5.10 -8.43 12.89
N PRO A 102 5.14 -8.61 14.22
CA PRO A 102 6.27 -8.17 15.02
C PRO A 102 7.47 -9.08 14.74
N LEU A 103 8.58 -8.47 14.34
CA LEU A 103 9.89 -9.09 14.17
C LEU A 103 10.85 -8.48 15.20
N GLY A 104 10.65 -8.84 16.47
CA GLY A 104 11.42 -8.28 17.59
C GLY A 104 11.20 -6.76 17.76
N PRO A 105 12.23 -5.91 17.58
CA PRO A 105 12.11 -4.45 17.70
C PRO A 105 11.39 -3.80 16.50
N PHE A 106 11.21 -4.55 15.41
CA PHE A 106 10.57 -4.08 14.19
C PHE A 106 9.20 -4.69 14.03
N ALA A 107 8.38 -4.06 13.20
CA ALA A 107 7.13 -4.63 12.76
C ALA A 107 7.04 -4.41 11.25
N VAL A 108 6.61 -5.43 10.51
CA VAL A 108 6.44 -5.36 9.06
C VAL A 108 4.97 -5.47 8.74
N GLN A 109 4.51 -4.64 7.80
CA GLN A 109 3.15 -4.69 7.28
C GLN A 109 3.13 -5.52 5.99
N PRO A 110 2.55 -6.74 6.00
CA PRO A 110 2.52 -7.61 4.82
C PRO A 110 1.82 -6.98 3.61
N GLY A 111 0.82 -6.13 3.85
CA GLY A 111 0.11 -5.40 2.80
C GLY A 111 1.01 -4.49 1.96
N GLU A 112 2.04 -3.87 2.55
CA GLU A 112 3.00 -3.05 1.80
C GLU A 112 3.82 -3.90 0.83
N ILE A 113 4.27 -5.08 1.29
CA ILE A 113 5.00 -6.04 0.45
C ILE A 113 4.10 -6.54 -0.68
N LEU A 114 2.83 -6.85 -0.38
CA LEU A 114 1.86 -7.29 -1.38
C LEU A 114 1.61 -6.23 -2.45
N LYS A 115 1.54 -4.94 -2.10
CA LYS A 115 1.38 -3.85 -3.08
C LYS A 115 2.53 -3.83 -4.09
N LEU A 116 3.77 -3.91 -3.61
CA LEU A 116 4.95 -3.97 -4.49
C LEU A 116 4.95 -5.24 -5.34
N ALA A 117 4.70 -6.40 -4.72
CA ALA A 117 4.65 -7.68 -5.41
C ALA A 117 3.58 -7.73 -6.50
N THR A 118 2.44 -7.09 -6.27
CA THR A 118 1.34 -6.95 -7.24
C THR A 118 1.77 -6.18 -8.48
N VAL A 119 2.47 -5.05 -8.30
CA VAL A 119 2.98 -4.26 -9.43
C VAL A 119 3.99 -5.06 -10.25
N ILE A 120 4.89 -5.78 -9.57
CA ILE A 120 5.88 -6.66 -10.21
C ILE A 120 5.18 -7.80 -10.97
N LEU A 121 4.15 -8.42 -10.38
CA LEU A 121 3.33 -9.44 -11.04
C LEU A 121 2.63 -8.88 -12.28
N ALA A 122 1.98 -7.72 -12.17
CA ALA A 122 1.27 -7.12 -13.30
C ALA A 122 2.23 -6.78 -14.44
N ALA A 123 3.41 -6.24 -14.14
CA ALA A 123 4.44 -5.98 -15.14
C ALA A 123 4.98 -7.28 -15.77
N GLY A 124 5.18 -8.32 -14.95
CA GLY A 124 5.58 -9.66 -15.42
C GLY A 124 4.51 -10.27 -16.32
N TRP A 125 3.24 -10.10 -15.96
CA TRP A 125 2.09 -10.58 -16.71
C TRP A 125 2.00 -9.97 -18.11
N VAL A 126 2.14 -8.65 -18.20
CA VAL A 126 2.18 -7.93 -19.49
C VAL A 126 3.32 -8.48 -20.36
N LYS A 127 4.50 -8.70 -19.77
CA LYS A 127 5.66 -9.26 -20.47
C LYS A 127 5.42 -10.70 -20.94
N TRP A 128 4.80 -11.55 -20.12
CA TRP A 128 4.55 -12.96 -20.44
C TRP A 128 3.45 -13.15 -21.48
N GLN A 129 2.38 -12.37 -21.41
CA GLN A 129 1.25 -12.49 -22.34
C GLN A 129 1.49 -11.78 -23.66
N GLY A 130 2.25 -10.68 -23.66
CA GLY A 130 2.66 -9.94 -24.84
C GLY A 130 1.47 -9.67 -25.80
N PRO A 131 1.45 -10.24 -27.02
CA PRO A 131 0.36 -10.01 -27.98
C PRO A 131 -1.04 -10.40 -27.48
N ARG A 132 -1.14 -11.33 -26.52
CA ARG A 132 -2.42 -11.82 -25.98
C ARG A 132 -3.12 -10.80 -25.08
N MET A 133 -2.45 -9.70 -24.70
CA MET A 133 -3.00 -8.64 -23.87
C MET A 133 -4.28 -7.99 -24.45
N LYS A 134 -4.42 -7.99 -25.78
CA LYS A 134 -5.61 -7.47 -26.46
C LYS A 134 -6.87 -8.30 -26.21
N ASN A 135 -6.72 -9.58 -25.85
CA ASN A 135 -7.84 -10.44 -25.50
C ASN A 135 -8.26 -10.16 -24.04
N ALA A 136 -9.53 -9.82 -23.83
CA ALA A 136 -10.08 -9.52 -22.51
C ALA A 136 -9.87 -10.66 -21.50
N TRP A 137 -9.81 -11.92 -21.94
CA TRP A 137 -9.55 -13.04 -21.05
C TRP A 137 -8.16 -12.96 -20.39
N TYR A 138 -7.11 -12.73 -21.19
CA TYR A 138 -5.73 -12.67 -20.70
C TYR A 138 -5.34 -11.27 -20.18
N GLY A 139 -5.92 -10.23 -20.76
CA GLY A 139 -5.66 -8.83 -20.39
C GLY A 139 -6.47 -8.34 -19.19
N LEU A 140 -7.53 -9.06 -18.78
CA LEU A 140 -8.40 -8.65 -17.67
C LEU A 140 -8.80 -9.83 -16.77
N VAL A 141 -9.51 -10.82 -17.30
CA VAL A 141 -10.17 -11.82 -16.44
C VAL A 141 -9.17 -12.62 -15.62
N LEU A 142 -8.15 -13.18 -16.27
CA LEU A 142 -7.16 -14.03 -15.63
C LEU A 142 -6.31 -13.30 -14.57
N PRO A 143 -5.74 -12.10 -14.81
CA PRO A 143 -4.99 -11.39 -13.77
C PRO A 143 -5.86 -10.97 -12.58
N PHE A 144 -7.10 -10.52 -12.80
CA PHE A 144 -8.00 -10.16 -11.71
C PHE A 144 -8.50 -11.38 -10.92
N LEU A 145 -8.65 -12.54 -11.56
CA LEU A 145 -8.95 -13.80 -10.88
C LEU A 145 -7.83 -14.19 -9.90
N ILE A 146 -6.57 -14.00 -10.30
CA ILE A 146 -5.40 -14.25 -9.43
C ILE A 146 -5.41 -13.28 -8.23
N LEU A 147 -5.82 -12.03 -8.41
CA LEU A 147 -5.93 -11.04 -7.34
C LEU A 147 -7.07 -11.29 -6.35
N LEU A 148 -8.06 -12.11 -6.70
CA LEU A 148 -9.20 -12.38 -5.85
C LEU A 148 -8.78 -12.90 -4.46
N VAL A 149 -7.78 -13.79 -4.43
CA VAL A 149 -7.26 -14.37 -3.18
C VAL A 149 -6.68 -13.30 -2.24
N PRO A 150 -5.66 -12.50 -2.63
CA PRO A 150 -5.13 -11.48 -1.74
C PRO A 150 -6.14 -10.38 -1.41
N VAL A 151 -7.03 -10.00 -2.34
CA VAL A 151 -8.07 -9.00 -2.06
C VAL A 151 -9.03 -9.49 -0.98
N CYS A 152 -9.48 -10.74 -1.04
CA CYS A 152 -10.29 -11.33 0.02
C CYS A 152 -9.57 -11.36 1.36
N LEU A 153 -8.27 -11.68 1.39
CA LEU A 153 -7.46 -11.64 2.61
C LEU A 153 -7.36 -10.22 3.18
N LEU A 154 -7.14 -9.22 2.34
CA LEU A 154 -7.07 -7.81 2.76
C LEU A 154 -8.40 -7.29 3.29
N VAL A 155 -9.53 -7.66 2.67
CA VAL A 155 -10.86 -7.31 3.16
C VAL A 155 -11.13 -7.95 4.53
N LYS A 156 -10.66 -9.19 4.77
CA LYS A 156 -10.69 -9.82 6.10
C LYS A 156 -9.77 -9.15 7.13
N GLN A 157 -8.73 -8.42 6.70
CA GLN A 157 -7.86 -7.58 7.54
C GLN A 157 -8.39 -6.14 7.73
N PRO A 158 -9.70 -5.94 7.57
CA PRO A 158 -10.31 -4.65 7.21
C PRO A 158 -9.44 -3.62 6.45
N ASP A 159 -8.51 -4.02 5.57
CA ASP A 159 -7.58 -3.12 4.88
C ASP A 159 -8.04 -2.80 3.45
N LEU A 160 -9.07 -1.95 3.36
CA LEU A 160 -9.62 -1.53 2.07
C LEU A 160 -8.65 -0.68 1.24
N GLY A 161 -7.76 0.09 1.89
CA GLY A 161 -6.81 0.95 1.18
C GLY A 161 -5.82 0.12 0.37
N SER A 162 -5.27 -0.92 0.99
CA SER A 162 -4.40 -1.87 0.31
C SER A 162 -5.14 -2.66 -0.77
N ALA A 163 -6.38 -3.09 -0.51
CA ALA A 163 -7.19 -3.83 -1.49
C ALA A 163 -7.49 -2.98 -2.74
N ALA A 164 -7.92 -1.73 -2.55
CA ALA A 164 -8.17 -0.78 -3.62
C ALA A 164 -6.89 -0.47 -4.41
N PHE A 165 -5.76 -0.28 -3.71
CA PHE A 165 -4.48 -0.04 -4.35
C PHE A 165 -4.07 -1.20 -5.26
N VAL A 166 -4.12 -2.45 -4.79
CA VAL A 166 -3.73 -3.65 -5.55
C VAL A 166 -4.55 -3.75 -6.83
N LEU A 167 -5.87 -3.55 -6.75
CA LEU A 167 -6.77 -3.57 -7.90
C LEU A 167 -6.47 -2.43 -8.88
N ALA A 168 -6.35 -1.19 -8.38
CA ALA A 168 -6.10 -0.01 -9.21
C ALA A 168 -4.72 -0.06 -9.88
N ALA A 169 -3.68 -0.46 -9.15
CA ALA A 169 -2.33 -0.57 -9.68
C ALA A 169 -2.26 -1.62 -10.81
N THR A 170 -2.89 -2.78 -10.62
CA THR A 170 -2.97 -3.79 -11.68
C THR A 170 -3.75 -3.29 -12.89
N ALA A 171 -4.90 -2.63 -12.68
CA ALA A 171 -5.66 -2.02 -13.76
C ALA A 171 -4.81 -1.06 -14.61
N VAL A 172 -4.07 -0.15 -13.96
CA VAL A 172 -3.19 0.82 -14.63
C VAL A 172 -2.07 0.12 -15.41
N VAL A 173 -1.39 -0.86 -14.80
CA VAL A 173 -0.28 -1.57 -15.48
C VAL A 173 -0.79 -2.38 -16.68
N LEU A 174 -1.92 -3.07 -16.56
CA LEU A 174 -2.51 -3.82 -17.66
C LEU A 174 -2.99 -2.91 -18.80
N PHE A 175 -3.56 -1.75 -18.46
CA PHE A 175 -3.94 -0.73 -19.44
C PHE A 175 -2.73 -0.24 -20.24
N VAL A 176 -1.64 0.12 -19.57
CA VAL A 176 -0.37 0.49 -20.23
C VAL A 176 0.19 -0.67 -21.06
N GLY A 177 -0.02 -1.91 -20.62
CA GLY A 177 0.34 -3.12 -21.33
C GLY A 177 -0.51 -3.46 -22.56
N GLY A 178 -1.52 -2.65 -22.91
CA GLY A 178 -2.37 -2.83 -24.09
C GLY A 178 -3.63 -3.65 -23.85
N ALA A 179 -4.09 -3.78 -22.60
CA ALA A 179 -5.40 -4.34 -22.30
C ALA A 179 -6.53 -3.47 -22.89
N PRO A 180 -7.67 -4.07 -23.30
CA PRO A 180 -8.79 -3.31 -23.84
C PRO A 180 -9.38 -2.38 -22.77
N ILE A 181 -9.53 -1.09 -23.11
CA ILE A 181 -9.94 -0.05 -22.16
C ILE A 181 -11.38 -0.23 -21.66
N LEU A 182 -12.31 -0.66 -22.52
CA LEU A 182 -13.73 -0.71 -22.19
C LEU A 182 -14.05 -1.74 -21.09
N PRO A 183 -13.58 -3.00 -21.16
CA PRO A 183 -13.71 -3.94 -20.04
C PRO A 183 -13.05 -3.46 -18.74
N LEU A 184 -11.95 -2.71 -18.86
CA LEU A 184 -11.19 -2.20 -17.73
C LEU A 184 -11.95 -1.09 -16.99
N VAL A 185 -12.62 -0.20 -17.73
CA VAL A 185 -13.51 0.84 -17.17
C VAL A 185 -14.72 0.20 -16.51
N VAL A 186 -15.38 -0.77 -17.16
CA VAL A 186 -16.54 -1.48 -16.59
C VAL A 186 -16.15 -2.15 -15.28
N LEU A 187 -15.01 -2.86 -15.25
CA LEU A 187 -14.52 -3.50 -14.03
C LEU A 187 -14.17 -2.48 -12.94
N GLY A 188 -13.59 -1.34 -13.31
CA GLY A 188 -13.31 -0.24 -12.40
C GLY A 188 -14.59 0.30 -11.73
N CYS A 189 -15.64 0.56 -12.52
CA CYS A 189 -16.94 1.01 -12.00
C CYS A 189 -17.56 -0.02 -11.05
N VAL A 190 -17.54 -1.31 -11.40
CA VAL A 190 -18.03 -2.39 -10.53
C VAL A 190 -17.22 -2.48 -9.25
N GLY A 191 -15.89 -2.34 -9.32
CA GLY A 191 -15.00 -2.36 -8.16
C GLY A 191 -15.28 -1.20 -7.20
N VAL A 192 -15.44 0.02 -7.72
CA VAL A 192 -15.79 1.20 -6.91
C VAL A 192 -17.16 1.03 -6.25
N ALA A 193 -18.17 0.55 -6.99
CA ALA A 193 -19.49 0.29 -6.45
C ALA A 193 -19.44 -0.78 -5.33
N GLY A 194 -18.70 -1.88 -5.53
CA GLY A 194 -18.54 -2.94 -4.54
C GLY A 194 -17.84 -2.46 -3.26
N VAL A 195 -16.75 -1.68 -3.39
CA VAL A 195 -16.07 -1.08 -2.24
C VAL A 195 -16.99 -0.08 -1.52
N GLY A 196 -17.76 0.72 -2.26
CA GLY A 196 -18.75 1.64 -1.70
C GLY A 196 -19.82 0.94 -0.87
N LEU A 197 -20.39 -0.16 -1.39
CA LEU A 197 -21.37 -0.98 -0.67
C LEU A 197 -20.78 -1.58 0.62
N ILE A 198 -19.56 -2.14 0.53
CA ILE A 198 -18.87 -2.70 1.69
C ILE A 198 -18.58 -1.60 2.73
N ALA A 199 -18.18 -0.41 2.29
CA ALA A 199 -17.89 0.72 3.18
C ALA A 199 -19.13 1.19 3.94
N VAL A 200 -20.29 1.25 3.28
CA VAL A 200 -21.58 1.64 3.89
C VAL A 200 -22.10 0.56 4.85
N SER A 201 -21.84 -0.72 4.57
CA SER A 201 -22.26 -1.84 5.44
C SER A 201 -21.48 -1.95 6.77
N MET A 202 -20.40 -1.19 6.96
CA MET A 202 -19.60 -1.19 8.19
C MET A 202 -19.83 0.11 9.00
N PRO A 203 -20.59 0.07 10.11
CA PRO A 203 -21.01 1.27 10.85
C PRO A 203 -19.84 2.12 11.38
N GLU A 204 -18.72 1.50 11.79
CA GLU A 204 -17.52 2.23 12.24
C GLU A 204 -16.85 3.10 11.15
N ARG A 205 -17.17 2.87 9.88
CA ARG A 205 -16.58 3.59 8.74
C ARG A 205 -17.45 4.72 8.24
N LEU A 206 -18.76 4.61 8.40
CA LEU A 206 -19.69 5.70 8.13
C LEU A 206 -19.38 6.90 9.02
N ASP A 207 -19.10 6.68 10.30
CA ASP A 207 -18.72 7.77 11.22
C ASP A 207 -17.44 8.48 10.77
N ARG A 208 -16.45 7.73 10.25
CA ARG A 208 -15.23 8.34 9.68
C ARG A 208 -15.52 9.11 8.40
N LEU A 209 -16.26 8.54 7.45
CA LEU A 209 -16.61 9.21 6.18
C LEU A 209 -17.46 10.46 6.43
N VAL A 210 -18.43 10.39 7.33
CA VAL A 210 -19.26 11.53 7.74
C VAL A 210 -18.41 12.57 8.48
N SER A 211 -17.45 12.17 9.32
CA SER A 211 -16.51 13.11 9.94
C SER A 211 -15.55 13.78 8.95
N PHE A 212 -15.19 13.11 7.85
CA PHE A 212 -14.38 13.68 6.78
C PHE A 212 -15.17 14.64 5.89
N MET A 213 -16.45 14.37 5.63
CA MET A 213 -17.32 15.27 4.86
C MET A 213 -17.79 16.47 5.69
N ASN A 214 -17.94 16.31 7.01
CA ASN A 214 -18.33 17.37 7.95
C ASN A 214 -17.32 17.49 9.12
N PRO A 215 -16.09 17.94 8.86
CA PRO A 215 -15.06 18.08 9.89
C PRO A 215 -15.38 19.15 10.94
N GLU A 216 -16.20 20.15 10.58
CA GLU A 216 -16.55 21.27 11.47
C GLU A 216 -17.58 20.88 12.55
N ALA A 217 -18.55 20.03 12.21
CA ALA A 217 -19.57 19.55 13.15
C ALA A 217 -18.97 18.66 14.27
N HIS A 218 -17.87 17.95 13.99
CA HIS A 218 -17.18 17.09 14.96
C HIS A 218 -16.02 17.78 15.70
N ARG A 219 -15.61 18.99 15.29
CA ARG A 219 -14.54 19.74 15.97
C ARG A 219 -15.03 20.42 17.26
N GLN A 220 -16.33 20.74 17.37
CA GLN A 220 -16.89 21.50 18.49
C GLN A 220 -17.33 20.65 19.71
N GLY A 221 -17.39 19.32 19.60
CA GLY A 221 -17.79 18.45 20.72
C GLY A 221 -16.71 18.19 21.79
N GLY A 222 -15.49 18.71 21.62
CA GLY A 222 -14.36 18.46 22.53
C GLY A 222 -13.99 19.61 23.47
N ALA A 223 -14.68 20.76 23.42
CA ALA A 223 -14.25 21.96 24.16
C ALA A 223 -15.27 22.58 25.11
N LEU A 224 -16.57 22.25 25.05
CA LEU A 224 -17.56 22.84 25.96
C LEU A 224 -18.70 21.85 26.28
N GLY A 225 -18.83 21.51 27.58
CA GLY A 225 -20.11 21.12 28.16
C GLY A 225 -20.29 19.65 28.56
N ARG A 226 -19.71 19.26 29.70
CA ARG A 226 -20.38 18.38 30.68
C ARG A 226 -20.08 18.90 32.08
N GLY A 227 -20.93 19.84 32.53
CA GLY A 227 -21.35 19.92 33.93
C GLY A 227 -22.54 18.99 34.12
#